data_AF-A0AAP5IG84-F1
#
_entry.id   AF-A0AAP5IG84-F1
#
_cell.length_a   1.000
_cell.length_b   1.000
_cell.length_c   1.000
_cell.angle_alpha   90.00
_cell.angle_beta   90.00
_cell.angle_gamma   90.00
#
_symmetry.space_group_name_H-M   'P 1'
#
loop_
_entity.id
_entity.type
_entity.pdbx_description
1 polymer ?
#
loop_
_entity_poly.entity_id
_entity_poly.type
_entity_poly.pdbx_seq_one_letter_code
_entity_poly.pdbx_strand_id
1 'polypeptide(L)'
;MPQALIKWRLREVMARYNIKSVDLAKELNISPNAVSSLRKAKTMPRLDGNALNNLCNALNRLAEDLDEEVSPMTLIAYVRDPEPEQPQSASPVELSEQQLNGNKRTRGSHSSKGASTQVVWLMVNQEVS
;
A
#
# COMPACT_ATOMS: atom_id res chain seq x y z
N MET A 1 2.81 -12.06 -0.05
CA MET A 1 2.60 -10.60 -0.03
C MET A 1 3.31 -10.04 1.19
N PRO A 2 4.32 -9.15 1.11
CA PRO A 2 4.94 -8.64 2.33
C PRO A 2 3.98 -7.66 3.01
N GLN A 3 3.41 -8.17 4.09
CA GLN A 3 2.57 -7.48 5.06
C GLN A 3 3.43 -6.45 5.80
N ALA A 4 3.22 -5.17 5.51
CA ALA A 4 3.90 -4.10 6.24
C ALA A 4 3.25 -3.92 7.62
N LEU A 5 3.72 -4.70 8.60
CA LEU A 5 3.24 -4.69 9.99
C LEU A 5 3.31 -3.31 10.66
N ILE A 6 4.28 -2.46 10.28
CA ILE A 6 4.49 -1.14 10.88
C ILE A 6 4.61 -0.08 9.78
N LYS A 7 3.59 0.77 9.68
CA LYS A 7 3.57 1.98 8.84
C LYS A 7 4.45 3.06 9.44
N TRP A 8 5.18 3.74 8.56
CA TRP A 8 6.04 4.87 8.92
C TRP A 8 5.38 6.20 8.57
N ARG A 9 5.27 7.10 9.55
CA ARG A 9 4.47 8.34 9.47
C ARG A 9 5.29 9.62 9.56
N LEU A 10 6.63 9.54 9.46
CA LEU A 10 7.50 10.72 9.55
C LEU A 10 7.09 11.83 8.57
N ARG A 11 6.67 11.49 7.35
CA ARG A 11 6.21 12.48 6.36
C ARG A 11 5.00 13.27 6.86
N GLU A 12 4.05 12.59 7.48
CA GLU A 12 2.82 13.20 7.99
C GLU A 12 3.12 14.10 9.18
N VAL A 13 3.95 13.62 10.12
CA VAL A 13 4.38 14.40 11.28
C VAL A 13 5.12 15.66 10.86
N MET A 14 6.09 15.55 9.95
CA MET A 14 6.81 16.73 9.45
C MET A 14 5.88 17.73 8.76
N ALA A 15 4.91 17.26 7.98
CA ALA A 15 3.96 18.13 7.29
C ALA A 15 3.01 18.83 8.28
N ARG A 16 2.56 18.13 9.33
CA ARG A 16 1.67 18.66 10.36
C ARG A 16 2.29 19.84 11.10
N TYR A 17 3.57 19.72 11.47
CA TYR A 17 4.30 20.72 12.27
C TYR A 17 5.20 21.64 11.43
N ASN A 18 4.96 21.71 10.12
CA ASN A 18 5.73 22.54 9.18
C ASN A 18 7.27 22.33 9.21
N ILE A 19 7.73 21.13 9.55
CA ILE A 19 9.15 20.81 9.70
C ILE A 19 9.79 20.61 8.33
N LYS A 20 10.77 21.46 8.01
CA LYS A 20 11.54 21.37 6.76
C LYS A 20 12.57 20.26 6.84
N SER A 21 12.73 19.51 5.74
CA SER A 21 13.73 18.42 5.66
C SER A 21 15.16 18.90 5.81
N VAL A 22 15.45 20.14 5.41
CA VAL A 22 16.79 20.74 5.55
C VAL A 22 17.11 21.02 7.02
N ASP A 23 16.13 21.48 7.79
CA ASP A 23 16.34 21.83 9.20
C ASP A 23 16.42 20.58 10.06
N LEU A 24 15.59 19.56 9.77
CA LEU A 24 15.73 18.24 10.41
C LEU A 24 17.08 17.58 10.12
N ALA A 25 17.62 17.74 8.92
CA ALA A 25 18.94 17.22 8.57
C ALA A 25 20.06 17.88 9.39
N LYS A 26 19.97 19.20 9.59
CA LYS A 26 20.91 19.96 10.42
C LYS A 26 20.82 19.55 11.89
N GLU A 27 19.61 19.47 12.45
CA GLU A 27 19.39 19.12 13.85
C GLU A 27 19.88 17.71 14.18
N LEU A 28 19.72 16.76 13.24
CA LEU A 28 20.21 15.39 13.39
C LEU A 28 21.66 15.18 12.97
N ASN A 29 22.31 16.21 12.42
CA ASN A 29 23.66 16.13 11.83
C ASN A 29 23.82 15.00 10.79
N ILE A 30 22.82 14.85 9.90
CA ILE A 30 22.82 13.86 8.80
C ILE A 30 22.59 14.53 7.45
N SER A 31 22.82 13.80 6.36
CA SER A 31 22.61 14.37 5.02
C SER A 31 21.12 14.60 4.70
N PRO A 32 20.77 15.63 3.90
CA PRO A 32 19.40 15.84 3.42
C PRO A 32 18.84 14.64 2.64
N ASN A 33 19.72 13.86 1.99
CA ASN A 33 19.36 12.63 1.31
C ASN A 33 18.92 11.54 2.31
N ALA A 34 19.58 11.43 3.46
CA ALA A 34 19.17 10.50 4.52
C ALA A 34 17.77 10.85 5.05
N VAL A 35 17.49 12.14 5.33
CA VAL A 35 16.15 12.59 5.73
C VAL A 35 15.12 12.32 4.64
N SER A 36 15.48 12.56 3.38
CA SER A 36 14.61 12.27 2.23
C SER A 36 14.26 10.79 2.13
N SER A 37 15.22 9.90 2.38
CA SER A 37 14.99 8.45 2.44
C SER A 37 14.09 8.06 3.60
N LEU A 38 14.34 8.59 4.81
CA LEU A 38 13.49 8.37 5.98
C LEU A 38 12.04 8.82 5.70
N ARG A 39 11.83 9.97 5.07
CA ARG A 39 10.49 10.50 4.75
C ARG A 39 9.76 9.73 3.65
N LYS A 40 10.50 9.03 2.78
CA LYS A 40 9.93 8.24 1.67
C LYS A 40 9.67 6.79 2.05
N ALA A 41 10.26 6.30 3.15
CA ALA A 41 10.03 4.96 3.64
C ALA A 41 8.53 4.74 3.94
N LYS A 42 7.96 3.66 3.39
CA LYS A 42 6.57 3.25 3.67
C LYS A 42 6.47 2.45 4.98
N THR A 43 7.54 1.73 5.30
CA THR A 43 7.69 0.88 6.48
C THR A 43 8.75 1.45 7.40
N MET A 44 8.70 1.08 8.69
CA MET A 44 9.71 1.52 9.66
C MET A 44 11.12 1.12 9.18
N PRO A 45 12.04 2.08 8.98
CA PRO A 45 13.42 1.79 8.62
C PRO A 45 14.17 1.18 9.80
N ARG A 46 15.34 0.59 9.54
CA ARG A 46 16.22 0.08 10.61
C ARG A 46 16.77 1.26 11.41
N LEU A 47 16.19 1.51 12.58
CA LEU A 47 16.59 2.53 13.54
C LEU A 47 16.83 1.85 14.89
N ASP A 48 17.88 2.26 15.59
CA ASP A 48 18.10 1.89 16.98
C ASP A 48 17.34 2.84 17.93
N GLY A 49 17.29 2.49 19.21
CA GLY A 49 16.60 3.31 20.22
C GLY A 49 17.16 4.73 20.31
N ASN A 50 18.47 4.89 20.14
CA ASN A 50 19.13 6.19 20.19
C ASN A 50 18.78 7.07 18.98
N ALA A 51 18.81 6.54 17.76
CA ALA A 51 18.40 7.30 16.59
C ALA A 51 16.91 7.67 16.64
N LEU A 52 16.06 6.77 17.14
CA LEU A 52 14.64 7.06 17.31
C LEU A 52 14.39 8.15 18.36
N ASN A 53 15.09 8.10 19.50
CA ASN A 53 15.04 9.14 20.53
C ASN A 53 15.51 10.50 19.99
N ASN A 54 16.66 10.53 19.30
CA ASN A 54 17.20 11.75 18.72
C ASN A 54 16.25 12.33 17.66
N LEU A 55 15.62 11.47 16.85
CA LEU A 55 14.59 11.87 15.90
C LEU A 55 13.40 12.53 16.61
N CYS A 56 12.86 11.92 17.67
CA CYS A 56 11.75 12.51 18.43
C CYS A 56 12.15 13.86 19.03
N ASN A 57 13.33 13.96 19.64
CA ASN A 57 13.82 15.21 20.23
C ASN A 57 13.99 16.32 19.18
N ALA A 58 14.58 15.98 18.02
CA ALA A 58 14.75 16.92 16.91
C ALA A 58 13.39 17.42 16.38
N LEU A 59 12.41 16.51 16.24
CA LEU A 59 11.08 16.87 15.77
C LEU A 59 10.37 17.80 16.75
N ASN A 60 10.41 17.52 18.06
CA ASN A 60 9.80 18.38 19.06
C ASN A 60 10.44 19.78 19.13
N ARG A 61 11.75 19.89 18.89
CA ARG A 61 12.44 21.20 18.86
C ARG A 61 12.11 22.04 17.64
N LEU A 62 11.89 21.38 16.49
CA LEU A 62 11.67 22.05 15.20
C LEU A 62 10.20 22.31 14.90
N ALA A 63 9.29 21.67 15.61
CA ALA A 63 7.87 21.80 15.39
C ALA A 63 7.37 23.21 15.70
N GLU A 64 6.59 23.77 14.78
CA GLU A 64 5.79 24.97 15.02
C GLU A 64 4.43 24.57 15.61
N ASP A 65 3.91 25.35 16.57
CA ASP A 65 2.57 25.18 17.15
C ASP A 65 2.26 23.76 17.64
N LEU A 66 3.16 23.21 18.47
CA LEU A 66 3.06 21.86 19.01
C LEU A 66 1.78 21.70 19.86
N ASP A 67 0.81 20.94 19.35
CA ASP A 67 -0.41 20.55 20.06
C ASP A 67 -0.20 19.35 20.98
N GLU A 68 0.66 18.41 20.55
CA GLU A 68 1.05 17.20 21.28
C GLU A 68 2.53 16.88 21.03
N GLU A 69 3.20 16.33 22.05
CA GLU A 69 4.59 15.88 21.91
C GLU A 69 4.75 14.78 20.86
N VAL A 70 5.74 14.95 19.98
CA VAL A 70 6.11 13.93 19.00
C VAL A 70 6.81 12.77 19.73
N SER A 71 6.12 11.65 19.87
CA SER A 71 6.62 10.41 20.47
C SER A 71 6.79 9.29 19.44
N PRO A 72 7.47 8.17 19.77
CA PRO A 72 7.57 7.03 18.86
C PRO A 72 6.22 6.55 18.32
N MET A 73 5.17 6.62 19.13
CA MET A 73 3.81 6.19 18.76
C MET A 73 3.17 7.09 17.70
N THR A 74 3.58 8.34 17.58
CA THR A 74 3.09 9.23 16.51
C THR A 74 3.80 8.96 15.18
N LEU A 75 5.04 8.44 15.25
CA LEU A 75 5.86 8.10 14.08
C LEU A 75 5.52 6.73 13.46
N ILE A 76 4.99 5.80 14.26
CA ILE A 76 4.72 4.43 13.82
C ILE A 76 3.23 4.09 13.99
N ALA A 77 2.67 3.33 13.05
CA ALA A 77 1.33 2.78 13.21
C ALA A 77 1.32 1.29 12.88
N TYR A 78 0.80 0.48 13.81
CA TYR A 78 0.59 -0.94 13.58
C TYR A 78 -0.66 -1.16 12.73
N VAL A 79 -0.56 -2.01 11.71
CA VAL A 79 -1.70 -2.45 10.92
C VAL A 79 -1.73 -3.96 10.95
N ARG A 80 -2.81 -4.51 11.54
CA ARG A 80 -3.04 -5.94 11.57
C ARG A 80 -3.39 -6.43 10.17
N ASP A 81 -2.85 -7.57 9.81
CA ASP A 81 -3.21 -8.23 8.57
C ASP A 81 -4.69 -8.65 8.57
N PRO A 82 -5.39 -8.50 7.43
CA PRO A 82 -6.72 -9.05 7.32
C PRO A 82 -6.63 -10.56 7.50
N GLU A 83 -7.46 -11.09 8.40
CA GLU A 83 -7.61 -12.53 8.54
C GLU A 83 -8.02 -13.09 7.17
N PRO A 84 -7.36 -14.14 6.66
CA PRO A 84 -7.76 -14.71 5.38
C PRO A 84 -9.21 -15.17 5.53
N GLU A 85 -10.12 -14.56 4.77
CA GLU A 85 -11.50 -15.02 4.73
C GLU A 85 -11.46 -16.50 4.34
N GLN A 86 -11.81 -17.38 5.28
CA GLN A 86 -11.94 -18.79 5.01
C GLN A 86 -12.92 -18.92 3.85
N PRO A 87 -12.61 -19.71 2.80
CA PRO A 87 -13.54 -19.90 1.69
C PRO A 87 -14.84 -20.39 2.30
N GLN A 88 -15.87 -19.53 2.23
CA GLN A 88 -17.20 -19.84 2.70
C GLN A 88 -17.57 -21.17 2.06
N SER A 89 -17.70 -22.20 2.89
CA SER A 89 -18.13 -23.54 2.51
C SER A 89 -19.25 -23.38 1.49
N ALA A 90 -19.01 -23.82 0.26
CA ALA A 90 -19.98 -23.75 -0.80
C ALA A 90 -21.31 -24.33 -0.31
N SER A 91 -22.29 -23.45 -0.04
CA SER A 91 -23.66 -23.88 0.11
C SER A 91 -24.03 -24.60 -1.20
N PRO A 92 -24.66 -25.78 -1.14
CA PRO A 92 -25.10 -26.46 -2.35
C PRO A 92 -26.00 -25.51 -3.14
N VAL A 93 -25.55 -25.12 -4.32
CA VAL A 93 -26.39 -24.43 -5.30
C VAL A 93 -27.46 -25.45 -5.68
N GLU A 94 -28.69 -25.29 -5.18
CA GLU A 94 -29.84 -26.02 -5.68
C GLU A 94 -30.00 -25.67 -7.17
N LEU A 95 -29.61 -26.60 -8.04
CA LEU A 95 -29.96 -26.56 -9.46
C LEU A 95 -31.48 -26.67 -9.56
N SER A 96 -32.15 -25.55 -9.82
CA SER A 96 -33.51 -25.55 -10.35
C SER A 96 -33.41 -25.63 -11.88
N GLU A 97 -33.56 -26.84 -12.42
CA GLU A 97 -33.86 -27.06 -13.83
C GLU A 97 -35.24 -26.49 -14.16
N GLN A 98 -35.30 -25.30 -14.76
CA GLN A 98 -36.50 -24.80 -15.43
C GLN A 98 -36.26 -24.71 -16.93
N GLN A 99 -36.61 -25.83 -17.56
CA GLN A 99 -37.34 -25.97 -18.82
C GLN A 99 -37.17 -24.89 -19.91
N LEU A 100 -36.47 -25.33 -20.96
CA LEU A 100 -36.82 -25.21 -22.38
C LEU A 100 -38.18 -24.59 -22.72
N ASN A 101 -38.14 -23.43 -23.39
CA ASN A 101 -39.00 -23.02 -24.50
C ASN A 101 -38.39 -21.70 -25.04
N GLY A 102 -38.12 -21.45 -26.31
CA GLY A 102 -38.75 -21.95 -27.53
C GLY A 102 -38.99 -20.75 -28.45
N ASN A 103 -37.98 -20.42 -29.27
CA ASN A 103 -38.10 -19.86 -30.63
C ASN A 103 -38.81 -18.49 -30.85
N LYS A 104 -38.09 -17.49 -31.38
CA LYS A 104 -38.34 -16.94 -32.73
C LYS A 104 -37.31 -15.89 -33.17
N ARG A 105 -36.95 -16.02 -34.44
CA ARG A 105 -36.00 -15.27 -35.27
C ARG A 105 -36.51 -13.85 -35.59
N THR A 106 -35.61 -12.88 -35.78
CA THR A 106 -35.51 -12.08 -37.03
C THR A 106 -34.18 -11.33 -37.17
N ARG A 107 -33.79 -11.16 -38.44
CA ARG A 107 -32.56 -10.61 -39.05
C ARG A 107 -32.33 -9.10 -38.88
N GLY A 108 -31.07 -8.69 -39.03
CA GLY A 108 -30.63 -7.35 -39.50
C GLY A 108 -29.38 -6.86 -38.74
N SER A 109 -28.14 -7.02 -39.22
CA SER A 109 -27.41 -6.36 -40.33
C SER A 109 -26.63 -5.10 -39.91
N HIS A 110 -25.33 -5.08 -40.28
CA HIS A 110 -24.29 -4.03 -40.25
C HIS A 110 -23.72 -3.61 -38.86
N SER A 111 -22.45 -3.94 -38.54
CA SER A 111 -21.15 -3.44 -39.06
C SER A 111 -20.69 -2.13 -38.38
N SER A 112 -19.73 -2.22 -37.45
CA SER A 112 -18.34 -1.81 -37.72
C SER A 112 -17.48 -1.74 -36.44
N LYS A 113 -16.34 -2.42 -36.50
CA LYS A 113 -14.98 -2.02 -36.06
C LYS A 113 -14.77 -1.55 -34.62
N GLY A 114 -14.08 -2.40 -33.86
CA GLY A 114 -13.31 -2.01 -32.68
C GLY A 114 -12.36 -3.15 -32.29
N ALA A 115 -11.14 -3.11 -32.82
CA ALA A 115 -10.11 -4.10 -32.56
C ALA A 115 -9.77 -4.15 -31.06
N SER A 116 -9.87 -5.32 -30.44
CA SER A 116 -9.24 -5.59 -29.15
C SER A 116 -8.53 -6.93 -29.26
N THR A 117 -7.25 -6.85 -29.62
CA THR A 117 -6.35 -8.00 -29.73
C THR A 117 -6.16 -8.59 -28.34
N GLN A 118 -6.83 -9.72 -28.07
CA GLN A 118 -6.41 -10.64 -27.03
C GLN A 118 -5.10 -11.28 -27.48
N VAL A 119 -4.03 -11.06 -26.72
CA VAL A 119 -2.81 -11.85 -26.85
C VAL A 119 -2.82 -12.87 -25.72
N VAL A 120 -3.36 -14.05 -26.04
CA VAL A 120 -3.07 -15.30 -25.36
C VAL A 120 -1.68 -15.74 -25.81
N TRP A 121 -0.68 -15.66 -24.94
CA TRP A 121 0.54 -16.48 -25.08
C TRP A 121 0.47 -17.59 -24.04
N LEU A 122 -0.15 -18.68 -24.45
CA LEU A 122 0.03 -20.02 -23.91
C LEU A 122 1.21 -20.67 -24.64
N MET A 123 1.83 -21.64 -23.97
CA MET A 123 2.83 -22.60 -24.45
C MET A 123 4.30 -22.13 -24.33
N VAL A 124 5.26 -22.95 -23.87
CA VAL A 124 5.26 -24.38 -23.52
C VAL A 124 6.54 -24.62 -22.70
N ASN A 125 6.44 -25.38 -21.62
CA ASN A 125 7.60 -26.00 -20.97
C ASN A 125 7.86 -27.33 -21.68
N GLN A 126 9.05 -27.49 -22.24
CA GLN A 126 9.53 -28.79 -22.71
C GLN A 126 10.90 -29.04 -22.05
N GLU A 127 10.88 -29.89 -21.04
CA GLU A 127 12.04 -30.62 -20.52
C GLU A 127 12.63 -31.50 -21.62
N VAL A 128 13.95 -31.51 -21.73
CA VAL A 128 14.68 -32.67 -22.24
C VAL A 128 15.90 -32.89 -21.35
N SER A 129 16.05 -34.14 -20.91
CA SER A 129 17.12 -34.71 -20.10
C SER A 129 18.50 -34.68 -20.75
#